data_AF-A0A960I4B1-F1
#
_entry.id   AF-A0A960I4B1-F1
#
_cell.length_a   1.000
_cell.length_b   1.000
_cell.length_c   1.000
_cell.angle_alpha   90.00
_cell.angle_beta   90.00
_cell.angle_gamma   90.00
#
_symmetry.space_group_name_H-M   'P 1'
#
loop_
_entity.id
_entity.type
_entity.pdbx_description
1 polymer ?
#
loop_
_entity_poly.entity_id
_entity_poly.type
_entity_poly.pdbx_seq_one_letter_code
_entity_poly.pdbx_strand_id
1 'polypeptide(L)'
;MRFDNAWTQHPVCGPSRVSFMTGWYPHVAGHRTLDHLLTAAEPNLLRTLRQAGYQVCMPGHRGDVFAPGVTEDSTDFCGFLVQPDLAPLLTPPPDALKASPLGRAFYRGSAGPERVADFDEATTVTAIQWLERAAGNGPWAMWVPLIFPHVPFTVEEPWF
;
A
#
# COMPACT_ATOMS: atom_id res chain seq x y z
N MET A 1 9.20 0.47 -21.48
CA MET A 1 8.00 -0.07 -22.17
C MET A 1 6.78 0.54 -21.48
N ARG A 2 5.75 0.96 -22.22
CA ARG A 2 4.47 1.49 -21.69
C ARG A 2 3.35 0.61 -22.24
N PHE A 3 2.37 0.28 -21.40
CA PHE A 3 1.18 -0.47 -21.79
C PHE A 3 -0.01 0.48 -21.86
N ASP A 4 -0.62 0.64 -23.04
CA ASP A 4 -1.83 1.47 -23.20
C ASP A 4 -3.13 0.75 -22.85
N ASN A 5 -3.02 -0.55 -22.53
CA ASN A 5 -4.12 -1.49 -22.37
C ASN A 5 -3.82 -2.41 -21.17
N ALA A 6 -3.93 -1.86 -19.96
CA ALA A 6 -3.69 -2.57 -18.71
C ALA A 6 -4.86 -2.34 -17.75
N TRP A 7 -5.42 -3.41 -17.20
CA TRP A 7 -6.64 -3.37 -16.41
C TRP A 7 -6.49 -4.13 -15.09
N THR A 8 -7.09 -3.60 -14.03
CA THR A 8 -7.33 -4.36 -12.81
C THR A 8 -8.47 -5.35 -12.99
N GLN A 9 -8.42 -6.46 -12.26
CA GLN A 9 -9.48 -7.46 -12.25
C GLN A 9 -10.63 -7.12 -11.28
N HIS A 10 -10.50 -6.06 -10.48
CA HIS A 10 -11.56 -5.62 -9.57
C HIS A 10 -11.49 -4.11 -9.28
N PRO A 11 -12.62 -3.38 -9.21
CA PRO A 11 -12.64 -1.92 -8.97
C PRO A 11 -12.38 -1.52 -7.51
N VAL A 12 -12.01 -2.46 -6.63
CA VAL A 12 -11.81 -2.24 -5.19
C VAL A 12 -10.45 -2.80 -4.78
N CYS A 13 -9.73 -2.08 -3.91
CA CYS A 13 -8.32 -2.31 -3.59
C CYS A 13 -8.01 -3.74 -3.13
N GLY A 14 -8.66 -4.25 -2.08
CA GLY A 14 -8.36 -5.58 -1.52
C GLY A 14 -8.43 -6.69 -2.58
N PRO A 15 -9.60 -6.94 -3.20
CA PRO A 15 -9.75 -7.91 -4.29
C PRO A 15 -8.78 -7.70 -5.47
N SER A 16 -8.52 -6.45 -5.86
CA SER A 16 -7.56 -6.13 -6.92
C SER A 16 -6.15 -6.58 -6.56
N ARG A 17 -5.73 -6.34 -5.32
CA ARG A 17 -4.40 -6.70 -4.82
C ARG A 17 -4.25 -8.19 -4.64
N VAL A 18 -5.27 -8.88 -4.13
CA VAL A 18 -5.26 -10.34 -4.02
C VAL A 18 -5.17 -10.98 -5.41
N SER A 19 -5.91 -10.46 -6.39
CA SER A 19 -5.80 -10.91 -7.79
C SER A 19 -4.39 -10.71 -8.35
N PHE A 20 -3.77 -9.55 -8.08
CA PHE A 20 -2.38 -9.29 -8.47
C PHE A 20 -1.37 -10.26 -7.82
N MET A 21 -1.52 -10.54 -6.51
CA MET A 21 -0.60 -11.41 -5.77
C MET A 21 -0.73 -12.90 -6.10
N THR A 22 -1.94 -13.35 -6.43
CA THR A 22 -2.23 -14.75 -6.75
C THR A 22 -2.09 -15.07 -8.24
N GLY A 23 -2.25 -14.06 -9.11
CA GLY A 23 -2.48 -14.25 -10.54
C GLY A 23 -3.88 -14.80 -10.88
N TRP A 24 -4.78 -14.90 -9.89
CA TRP A 24 -6.12 -15.42 -10.08
C TRP A 24 -7.14 -14.30 -10.32
N TYR A 25 -8.18 -14.60 -11.10
CA TYR A 25 -9.37 -13.76 -11.09
C TYR A 25 -10.06 -13.83 -9.71
N PRO A 26 -10.68 -12.74 -9.23
CA PRO A 26 -11.36 -12.73 -7.92
C PRO A 26 -12.35 -13.86 -7.68
N HIS A 27 -12.99 -14.38 -8.74
CA HIS A 27 -13.99 -15.45 -8.62
C HIS A 27 -13.41 -16.85 -8.36
N VAL A 28 -12.10 -17.07 -8.54
CA VAL A 28 -11.46 -18.38 -8.34
C VAL A 28 -11.56 -18.82 -6.88
N ALA A 29 -11.29 -17.91 -5.95
CA ALA A 29 -11.38 -18.15 -4.50
C ALA A 29 -12.40 -17.25 -3.79
N GLY A 30 -13.08 -16.35 -4.51
CA GLY A 30 -14.18 -15.56 -3.96
C GLY A 30 -13.77 -14.27 -3.23
N HIS A 31 -12.58 -13.73 -3.50
CA HIS A 31 -12.12 -12.44 -2.97
C HIS A 31 -12.91 -11.26 -3.56
N ARG A 32 -14.13 -11.02 -3.07
CA ARG A 32 -15.05 -9.98 -3.60
C ARG A 32 -15.33 -8.84 -2.62
N THR A 33 -14.73 -8.91 -1.44
CA THR A 33 -14.92 -7.97 -0.33
C THR A 33 -13.55 -7.55 0.22
N LEU A 34 -13.53 -6.49 1.05
CA LEU A 34 -12.29 -5.96 1.62
C LEU A 34 -11.71 -6.81 2.75
N ASP A 35 -12.52 -7.70 3.33
CA ASP A 35 -12.17 -8.57 4.46
C ASP A 35 -11.81 -10.00 4.02
N HIS A 36 -12.07 -10.38 2.77
CA HIS A 36 -11.67 -11.67 2.23
C HIS A 36 -10.23 -11.63 1.70
N LEU A 37 -9.27 -11.64 2.62
CA LEU A 37 -7.84 -11.49 2.36
C LEU A 37 -7.18 -12.78 1.85
N LEU A 38 -5.99 -12.65 1.25
CA LEU A 38 -5.14 -13.75 0.77
C LEU A 38 -4.66 -14.60 1.95
N THR A 39 -4.93 -15.90 1.87
CA THR A 39 -4.62 -16.87 2.92
C THR A 39 -3.32 -17.64 2.65
N ALA A 40 -2.77 -18.29 3.68
CA ALA A 40 -1.54 -19.07 3.54
C ALA A 40 -1.65 -20.24 2.54
N ALA A 41 -2.85 -20.76 2.28
CA ALA A 41 -3.08 -21.88 1.37
C ALA A 41 -3.03 -21.50 -0.12
N GLU A 42 -3.07 -20.21 -0.44
CA GLU A 42 -3.21 -19.69 -1.81
C GLU A 42 -1.85 -19.27 -2.39
N PRO A 43 -1.68 -19.28 -3.73
CA PRO A 43 -0.44 -18.81 -4.34
C PRO A 43 -0.22 -17.33 -4.00
N ASN A 44 1.06 -16.98 -3.83
CA ASN A 44 1.45 -15.68 -3.35
C ASN A 44 2.79 -15.31 -3.98
N LEU A 45 2.77 -14.30 -4.85
CA LEU A 45 3.94 -13.81 -5.59
C LEU A 45 5.14 -13.56 -4.68
N LEU A 46 4.93 -12.88 -3.53
CA LEU A 46 6.01 -12.54 -2.61
C LEU A 46 6.64 -13.78 -2.00
N ARG A 47 5.81 -14.72 -1.51
CA ARG A 47 6.30 -15.99 -0.98
C ARG A 47 7.02 -16.83 -2.04
N THR A 48 6.50 -16.87 -3.26
CA THR A 48 7.13 -17.58 -4.38
C THR A 48 8.51 -17.01 -4.70
N LEU A 49 8.66 -15.69 -4.74
CA LEU A 49 9.97 -15.04 -4.96
C LEU A 49 10.94 -15.34 -3.81
N ARG A 50 10.46 -15.25 -2.57
CA ARG A 50 11.25 -15.58 -1.38
C ARG A 50 11.77 -17.02 -1.41
N GLN A 51 10.90 -17.97 -1.73
CA GLN A 51 11.28 -19.39 -1.89
C GLN A 51 12.26 -19.63 -3.05
N ALA A 52 12.26 -18.76 -4.07
CA ALA A 52 13.23 -18.78 -5.16
C ALA A 52 14.57 -18.12 -4.81
N GLY A 53 14.77 -17.68 -3.55
CA GLY A 53 16.03 -17.10 -3.07
C GLY A 53 16.13 -15.58 -3.21
N TYR A 54 15.03 -14.88 -3.52
CA TYR A 54 15.00 -13.42 -3.46
C TYR A 54 14.86 -12.95 -2.02
N GLN A 55 15.56 -11.86 -1.69
CA GLN A 55 15.24 -11.08 -0.50
C GLN A 55 13.97 -10.26 -0.75
N VAL A 56 12.91 -10.50 0.01
CA VAL A 56 11.62 -9.87 -0.21
C VAL A 56 11.32 -8.82 0.84
N CYS A 57 11.07 -7.60 0.40
CA CYS A 57 10.82 -6.44 1.25
C CYS A 57 9.46 -5.80 0.97
N MET A 58 8.77 -5.41 2.03
CA MET A 58 7.55 -4.61 2.01
C MET A 58 7.72 -3.40 2.93
N PRO A 59 8.23 -2.25 2.42
CA PRO A 59 8.27 -1.03 3.20
C PRO A 59 6.85 -0.55 3.56
N GLY A 60 6.65 -0.30 4.85
CA GLY A 60 5.37 -0.07 5.47
C GLY A 60 4.57 -1.34 5.72
N HIS A 61 3.29 -1.18 6.04
CA HIS A 61 2.35 -2.28 6.16
C HIS A 61 0.95 -1.77 5.88
N ARG A 62 0.24 -2.40 4.94
CA ARG A 62 -1.11 -1.96 4.53
C ARG A 62 -2.24 -2.70 5.22
N GLY A 63 -2.03 -3.96 5.58
CA GLY A 63 -3.06 -4.80 6.19
C GLY A 63 -4.30 -5.05 5.31
N ASP A 64 -4.25 -4.76 4.00
CA ASP A 64 -5.40 -4.80 3.10
C ASP A 64 -5.31 -5.89 2.01
N VAL A 65 -4.36 -6.84 2.14
CA VAL A 65 -4.13 -7.91 1.15
C VAL A 65 -3.99 -9.27 1.79
N PHE A 66 -3.17 -9.38 2.83
CA PHE A 66 -2.75 -10.64 3.42
C PHE A 66 -3.50 -10.88 4.73
N ALA A 67 -3.99 -12.11 4.92
CA ALA A 67 -4.53 -12.55 6.19
C ALA A 67 -3.43 -12.51 7.28
N PRO A 68 -3.81 -12.50 8.58
CA PRO A 68 -2.84 -12.44 9.67
C PRO A 68 -1.73 -13.50 9.55
N GLY A 69 -0.47 -13.09 9.70
CA GLY A 69 0.72 -13.95 9.59
C GLY A 69 1.21 -14.18 8.16
N VAL A 70 0.37 -13.96 7.14
CA VAL A 70 0.75 -14.25 5.74
C VAL A 70 1.76 -13.24 5.22
N THR A 71 1.72 -11.98 5.67
CA THR A 71 2.71 -10.96 5.27
C THR A 71 4.12 -11.36 5.73
N GLU A 72 4.26 -11.74 6.99
CA GLU A 72 5.51 -12.13 7.63
C GLU A 72 6.06 -13.43 7.02
N ASP A 73 5.19 -14.40 6.73
CA ASP A 73 5.60 -15.63 6.05
C ASP A 73 6.13 -15.39 4.63
N SER A 74 5.73 -14.28 4.01
CA SER A 74 5.99 -13.96 2.60
C SER A 74 7.12 -12.96 2.39
N THR A 75 7.65 -12.37 3.46
CA THR A 75 8.65 -11.29 3.38
C THR A 75 9.79 -11.56 4.35
N ASP A 76 10.98 -11.03 4.05
CA ASP A 76 12.11 -10.98 4.98
C ASP A 76 12.08 -9.69 5.81
N PHE A 77 11.38 -8.67 5.30
CA PHE A 77 11.09 -7.43 6.02
C PHE A 77 9.71 -6.90 5.63
N CYS A 78 8.89 -6.58 6.62
CA CYS A 78 7.68 -5.78 6.47
C CYS A 78 7.58 -4.74 7.60
N GLY A 79 7.24 -3.50 7.26
CA GLY A 79 7.06 -2.43 8.23
C GLY A 79 7.89 -1.19 7.93
N PHE A 80 8.00 -0.31 8.93
CA PHE A 80 8.58 1.03 8.78
C PHE A 80 9.94 1.14 9.48
N LEU A 81 10.94 1.66 8.77
CA LEU A 81 12.21 2.11 9.38
C LEU A 81 12.11 3.57 9.86
N VAL A 82 11.20 4.34 9.24
CA VAL A 82 10.81 5.69 9.66
C VAL A 82 9.33 5.66 9.96
N GLN A 83 8.93 6.08 11.16
CA GLN A 83 7.52 6.03 11.57
C GLN A 83 6.71 7.10 10.85
N PRO A 84 5.59 6.74 10.21
CA PRO A 84 4.70 7.71 9.59
C PRO A 84 3.88 8.45 10.64
N ASP A 85 3.58 9.72 10.35
CA ASP A 85 2.45 10.40 10.96
C ASP A 85 1.16 10.00 10.22
N LEU A 86 0.26 9.34 10.93
CA LEU A 86 -1.03 8.89 10.41
C LEU A 86 -2.15 9.93 10.66
N ALA A 87 -1.87 11.01 11.37
CA ALA A 87 -2.84 12.07 11.63
C ALA A 87 -3.47 12.64 10.34
N PRO A 88 -2.72 12.86 9.23
CA PRO A 88 -3.33 13.32 7.97
C PRO A 88 -4.43 12.41 7.42
N LEU A 89 -4.33 11.09 7.65
CA LEU A 89 -5.35 10.12 7.20
C LEU A 89 -6.55 10.07 8.17
N LEU A 90 -6.29 10.17 9.47
CA LEU A 90 -7.29 9.96 10.54
C LEU A 90 -8.08 11.22 10.92
N THR A 91 -7.52 12.40 10.71
CA THR A 91 -8.15 13.68 11.09
C THR A 91 -9.49 13.85 10.37
N PRO A 92 -10.59 14.29 10.99
CA PRO A 92 -11.84 14.53 10.27
C PRO A 92 -11.71 15.72 9.29
N PRO A 93 -12.59 15.84 8.28
CA PRO A 93 -12.57 17.02 7.42
C PRO A 93 -12.84 18.31 8.23
N PRO A 94 -12.30 19.47 7.78
CA PRO A 94 -12.58 20.76 8.39
C PRO A 94 -14.07 21.02 8.59
N ASP A 95 -14.46 21.69 9.67
CA ASP A 95 -15.88 21.93 10.00
C ASP A 95 -16.65 22.62 8.87
N ALA A 96 -16.01 23.59 8.20
CA ALA A 96 -16.58 24.27 7.04
C ALA A 96 -16.91 23.34 5.87
N LEU A 97 -16.25 22.18 5.78
CA LEU A 97 -16.46 21.19 4.72
C LEU A 97 -17.38 20.04 5.14
N LYS A 98 -17.56 19.75 6.44
CA LYS A 98 -18.28 18.55 6.93
C LYS A 98 -19.65 18.32 6.29
N ALA A 99 -20.46 19.37 6.11
CA ALA A 99 -21.79 19.26 5.51
C ALA A 99 -21.82 19.59 4.00
N SER A 100 -20.69 20.01 3.44
CA SER A 100 -20.60 20.43 2.04
C SER A 100 -20.52 19.23 1.09
N PRO A 101 -20.89 19.39 -0.21
CA PRO A 101 -20.64 18.37 -1.22
C PRO A 101 -19.17 17.93 -1.30
N LEU A 102 -18.23 18.86 -1.08
CA LEU A 102 -16.79 18.58 -1.10
C LEU A 102 -16.36 17.69 0.08
N GLY A 103 -16.87 17.96 1.29
CA GLY A 103 -16.58 17.10 2.44
C GLY A 103 -17.15 15.69 2.28
N ARG A 104 -18.34 15.55 1.67
CA ARG A 104 -18.91 14.23 1.29
C ARG A 104 -18.08 13.50 0.23
N ALA A 105 -17.35 14.23 -0.60
CA ALA A 105 -16.38 13.70 -1.56
C ALA A 105 -14.97 13.51 -0.96
N PHE A 106 -14.83 13.57 0.37
CA PHE A 106 -13.57 13.42 1.11
C PHE A 106 -12.49 14.49 0.80
N TYR A 107 -12.87 15.62 0.22
CA TYR A 107 -11.95 16.73 0.02
C TYR A 107 -11.64 17.44 1.35
N ARG A 108 -10.35 17.71 1.59
CA ARG A 108 -9.86 18.43 2.77
C ARG A 108 -9.03 19.67 2.46
N GLY A 109 -8.47 19.75 1.25
CA GLY A 109 -7.68 20.91 0.83
C GLY A 109 -6.22 20.84 1.26
N SER A 110 -5.64 21.96 1.69
CA SER A 110 -4.24 22.03 2.13
C SER A 110 -4.03 21.27 3.44
N ALA A 111 -2.91 20.54 3.53
CA ALA A 111 -2.41 19.96 4.78
C ALA A 111 -1.77 21.02 5.70
N GLY A 112 -1.61 22.26 5.22
CA GLY A 112 -0.91 23.33 5.92
C GLY A 112 0.61 23.29 5.67
N PRO A 113 1.35 24.23 6.30
CA PRO A 113 2.78 24.42 6.06
C PRO A 113 3.67 23.47 6.87
N GLU A 114 3.11 22.74 7.84
CA GLU A 114 3.87 21.82 8.68
C GLU A 114 4.15 20.52 7.90
N ARG A 115 5.43 20.20 7.73
CA ARG A 115 5.84 18.99 7.03
C ARG A 115 6.03 17.86 8.04
N VAL A 116 5.26 16.80 7.85
CA VAL A 116 5.40 15.54 8.57
C VAL A 116 5.63 14.42 7.57
N ALA A 117 6.39 13.40 7.97
CA ALA A 117 6.55 12.20 7.15
C ALA A 117 5.22 11.44 7.14
N ASP A 118 4.44 11.64 6.09
CA ASP A 118 3.20 10.88 5.90
C ASP A 118 3.50 9.40 5.60
N PHE A 119 2.43 8.61 5.39
CA PHE A 119 2.56 7.19 5.08
C PHE A 119 3.45 6.92 3.86
N ASP A 120 3.31 7.70 2.78
CA ASP A 120 4.01 7.48 1.52
C ASP A 120 5.45 7.95 1.59
N GLU A 121 5.74 9.08 2.26
CA GLU A 121 7.10 9.53 2.55
C GLU A 121 7.82 8.51 3.44
N ALA A 122 7.19 8.05 4.51
CA ALA A 122 7.76 7.03 5.40
C ALA A 122 8.01 5.70 4.68
N THR A 123 7.07 5.24 3.83
CA THR A 123 7.25 4.05 3.00
C THR A 123 8.40 4.25 2.01
N THR A 124 8.49 5.41 1.36
CA THR A 124 9.54 5.72 0.38
C THR A 124 10.92 5.79 1.03
N VAL A 125 11.05 6.48 2.16
CA VAL A 125 12.32 6.55 2.90
C VAL A 125 12.71 5.17 3.43
N THR A 126 11.76 4.37 3.92
CA THR A 126 12.02 2.98 4.32
C THR A 126 12.53 2.14 3.15
N ALA A 127 11.93 2.29 1.95
CA ALA A 127 12.38 1.61 0.75
C ALA A 127 13.83 1.96 0.39
N ILE A 128 14.17 3.25 0.41
CA ILE A 128 15.53 3.76 0.14
C ILE A 128 16.53 3.19 1.14
N GLN A 129 16.25 3.31 2.44
CA GLN A 129 17.14 2.80 3.49
C GLN A 129 17.32 1.27 3.41
N TRP A 130 16.27 0.54 3.03
CA TRP A 130 16.38 -0.91 2.84
C TRP A 130 17.28 -1.23 1.64
N LEU A 131 17.09 -0.54 0.51
CA LEU A 131 17.93 -0.71 -0.69
C LEU A 131 19.40 -0.39 -0.41
N GLU A 132 19.71 0.69 0.32
CA GLU A 132 21.09 1.04 0.69
C GLU A 132 21.79 -0.07 1.50
N ARG A 133 21.03 -0.83 2.29
CA ARG A 133 21.56 -1.94 3.11
C ARG A 133 21.62 -3.26 2.34
N ALA A 134 20.67 -3.51 1.44
CA ALA A 134 20.45 -4.83 0.84
C ALA A 134 20.92 -4.95 -0.61
N ALA A 135 21.02 -3.86 -1.38
CA ALA A 135 21.19 -3.89 -2.83
C ALA A 135 22.48 -4.59 -3.34
N GLY A 136 23.44 -4.91 -2.47
CA GLY A 136 24.65 -5.67 -2.81
C GLY A 136 24.62 -7.17 -2.50
N ASN A 137 23.59 -7.68 -1.81
CA ASN A 137 23.61 -9.01 -1.17
C ASN A 137 22.82 -10.10 -1.90
N GLY A 138 22.52 -9.91 -3.19
CA GLY A 138 21.80 -10.89 -4.03
C GLY A 138 20.55 -10.31 -4.71
N PRO A 139 19.73 -11.17 -5.34
CA PRO A 139 18.49 -10.73 -5.96
C PRO A 139 17.48 -10.31 -4.89
N TRP A 140 16.74 -9.25 -5.16
CA TRP A 140 15.73 -8.71 -4.27
C TRP A 140 14.43 -8.41 -5.01
N ALA A 141 13.33 -8.43 -4.28
CA ALA A 141 12.03 -8.00 -4.74
C ALA A 141 11.40 -7.10 -3.69
N MET A 142 10.80 -6.00 -4.12
CA MET A 142 10.16 -5.05 -3.22
C MET A 142 8.75 -4.73 -3.70
N TRP A 143 7.79 -4.83 -2.79
CA TRP A 143 6.44 -4.31 -3.02
C TRP A 143 6.26 -3.03 -2.22
N VAL A 144 6.07 -1.91 -2.90
CA VAL A 144 5.98 -0.56 -2.30
C VAL A 144 4.52 -0.08 -2.38
N PRO A 145 3.68 -0.33 -1.36
CA PRO A 145 2.25 -0.11 -1.47
C PRO A 145 1.84 1.29 -0.96
N LEU A 146 2.13 2.32 -1.77
CA LEU A 146 1.73 3.71 -1.49
C LEU A 146 0.20 3.88 -1.38
N ILE A 147 -0.26 4.77 -0.51
CA ILE A 147 -1.66 5.03 -0.21
C ILE A 147 -2.25 6.15 -1.07
N PHE A 148 -1.53 7.23 -1.35
CA PHE A 148 -2.07 8.32 -2.15
C PHE A 148 -2.14 7.94 -3.64
N PRO A 149 -3.17 8.40 -4.37
CA PRO A 149 -4.14 9.45 -4.03
C PRO A 149 -5.46 8.93 -3.41
N HIS A 150 -5.45 7.84 -2.64
CA HIS A 150 -6.64 7.41 -1.90
C HIS A 150 -7.15 8.53 -0.99
N VAL A 151 -8.47 8.59 -0.81
CA VAL A 151 -9.10 9.55 0.10
C VAL A 151 -8.55 9.42 1.52
N PRO A 152 -8.48 10.51 2.29
CA PRO A 152 -8.96 11.88 1.99
C PRO A 152 -8.10 12.63 0.96
N PHE A 153 -8.73 13.50 0.16
CA PHE A 153 -8.03 14.35 -0.79
C PHE A 153 -7.47 15.59 -0.07
N THR A 154 -6.24 15.45 0.40
CA THR A 154 -5.43 16.50 1.04
C THR A 154 -4.13 16.64 0.27
N VAL A 155 -3.61 17.86 0.13
CA VAL A 155 -2.33 18.11 -0.54
C VAL A 155 -1.45 18.98 0.36
N GLU A 156 -0.18 18.61 0.48
CA GLU A 156 0.82 19.39 1.22
C GLU A 156 1.32 20.62 0.44
N GLU A 157 1.82 21.63 1.14
CA GLU A 157 2.57 22.72 0.52
C GLU A 157 3.96 22.22 0.05
N PRO A 158 4.49 22.67 -1.10
CA PRO A 158 3.95 23.70 -1.99
C PRO A 158 3.11 23.15 -3.16
N TRP A 159 2.54 21.95 -3.03
CA TRP A 159 1.80 21.27 -4.09
C TRP A 159 0.30 21.52 -4.09
N PHE A 160 -0.24 22.16 -3.04
CA PHE A 160 -1.64 22.57 -2.97
C PHE A 160 -1.98 23.75 -3.89
#